data_AF-A0A2T2ZMX4-F1
#
_entry.id   AF-A0A2T2ZMX4-F1
#
_cell.length_a   1.000
_cell.length_b   1.000
_cell.length_c   1.000
_cell.angle_alpha   90.00
_cell.angle_beta   90.00
_cell.angle_gamma   90.00
#
_symmetry.space_group_name_H-M   'P 1'
#
loop_
_entity.id
_entity.type
_entity.pdbx_description
1 polymer ?
#
loop_
_entity_poly.entity_id
_entity_poly.type
_entity_poly.pdbx_seq_one_letter_code
_entity_poly.pdbx_strand_id
1 'polypeptide(L)'
;MGFTKPDLPAVDPDTFLQKPLMERMRILGADWAENGFGSPKMVHCVYILKLIVLYAIGGITVATLTSGLPAFWHVAEWWNQPIVYQKAVVWTVLLEVIGLAGSWGPLAGKVKPMTGGILFWARPGTIRQRPWAWMPGTGGDRRTWLDVTLYLALLASLVLALALPGAHSDSLAAVVPDNASGLIAPAVLLAPIVLLILNGLRDKVVFLGARGEQYLPALIAFTVFPFVNMIVALKLLIVVVWVGAGFSKLGKHFSNVVPPMVSNSPSVPFKSVKRAHYKDFPRDMRPSGIAHFMAHVNGTCVEMLVPLVLLFSTNKWVTLIAVLIMVIFHLFIVSTFPLAVPLEWNVLFAYATVFLFLGFPAWNGYAVWDMSPVWLVVPVVAALLFFPVLGNLRPDKVSFLPSMRQYAGNWASAVWTFTPGAEEKLNRVTRSAGNQIDQFIEFGYEPQWAEITLQKTIAWRTLHSQGRGLFSLLIARLPDIDSRTVREGEFLCNSIVGFNFGDGHFHDEEMIRAVQDEARFEPGECVVAWVESEAFGSGVQHYKLIDAALGVIERGTWRVADAVAEQPWLPNGPIPLQPIWTRAAAARIEPTQDDFGVVA
;
A
#
# COMPACT_ATOMS: atom_id res chain seq x y z
N MET A 1 16.18 -18.44 11.56
CA MET A 1 16.58 -17.02 11.41
C MET A 1 17.76 -16.63 12.30
N GLY A 2 18.92 -16.42 11.69
CA GLY A 2 20.09 -15.75 12.31
C GLY A 2 19.88 -14.24 12.45
N PHE A 3 20.80 -13.56 13.15
CA PHE A 3 20.72 -12.10 13.31
C PHE A 3 21.07 -11.35 12.01
N THR A 4 22.19 -11.69 11.39
CA THR A 4 22.73 -11.07 10.16
C THR A 4 22.46 -11.89 8.91
N LYS A 5 22.24 -13.21 9.05
CA LYS A 5 22.02 -14.13 7.92
C LYS A 5 20.52 -14.32 7.63
N PRO A 6 20.10 -14.33 6.35
CA PRO A 6 18.72 -14.64 5.98
C PRO A 6 18.38 -16.11 6.24
N ASP A 7 17.08 -16.41 6.28
CA ASP A 7 16.56 -17.78 6.24
C ASP A 7 16.34 -18.16 4.77
N LEU A 8 17.23 -19.00 4.24
CA LEU A 8 17.19 -19.43 2.85
C LEU A 8 16.42 -20.76 2.74
N PRO A 9 15.64 -20.97 1.66
CA PRO A 9 14.98 -22.24 1.42
C PRO A 9 15.97 -23.40 1.43
N ALA A 10 15.58 -24.54 2.01
CA ALA A 10 16.40 -25.74 2.08
C ALA A 10 16.44 -26.49 0.73
N VAL A 11 17.09 -25.87 -0.25
CA VAL A 11 17.26 -26.37 -1.63
C VAL A 11 18.71 -26.25 -2.07
N ASP A 12 19.10 -27.09 -3.02
CA ASP A 12 20.33 -26.91 -3.79
C ASP A 12 20.06 -25.90 -4.93
N PRO A 13 20.74 -24.74 -4.97
CA PRO A 13 20.40 -23.68 -5.94
C PRO A 13 20.50 -24.10 -7.40
N ASP A 14 21.52 -24.89 -7.75
CA ASP A 14 21.79 -25.33 -9.12
C ASP A 14 20.65 -26.19 -9.66
N THR A 15 20.27 -27.22 -8.91
CA THR A 15 19.18 -28.12 -9.30
C THR A 15 17.81 -27.50 -9.12
N PHE A 16 17.64 -26.58 -8.16
CA PHE A 16 16.37 -25.90 -7.93
C PHE A 16 15.98 -24.99 -9.09
N LEU A 17 16.90 -24.19 -9.62
CA LEU A 17 16.61 -23.21 -10.66
C LEU A 17 16.24 -23.87 -12.00
N GLN A 18 16.61 -25.14 -12.21
CA GLN A 18 16.28 -25.94 -13.39
C GLN A 18 14.88 -26.57 -13.34
N LYS A 19 14.19 -26.51 -12.20
CA LYS A 19 12.85 -27.08 -12.06
C LYS A 19 11.80 -26.25 -12.79
N PRO A 20 10.71 -26.88 -13.28
CA PRO A 20 9.55 -26.15 -13.80
C PRO A 20 9.05 -25.08 -12.82
N LEU A 21 8.55 -23.96 -13.33
CA LEU A 21 8.14 -22.80 -12.54
C LEU A 21 7.19 -23.17 -11.42
N MET A 22 6.16 -23.96 -11.71
CA MET A 22 5.16 -24.31 -10.69
C MET A 22 5.67 -25.31 -9.66
N GLU A 23 6.68 -26.12 -9.99
CA GLU A 23 7.39 -26.93 -8.99
C GLU A 23 8.19 -26.04 -8.04
N ARG A 24 8.85 -25.00 -8.56
CA ARG A 24 9.52 -23.98 -7.74
C ARG A 24 8.53 -23.24 -6.84
N MET A 25 7.36 -22.86 -7.35
CA MET A 25 6.31 -22.19 -6.56
C MET A 25 5.78 -23.07 -5.42
N ARG A 26 5.62 -24.38 -5.65
CA ARG A 26 5.23 -25.33 -4.60
C ARG A 26 6.26 -25.37 -3.46
N ILE A 27 7.55 -25.47 -3.80
CA ILE A 27 8.65 -25.53 -2.83
C ILE A 27 8.77 -24.22 -2.06
N LEU A 28 8.84 -23.09 -2.76
CA LEU A 28 8.98 -21.77 -2.15
C LEU A 28 7.73 -21.32 -1.39
N GLY A 29 6.53 -21.74 -1.83
CA GLY A 29 5.29 -21.49 -1.11
C GLY A 29 5.24 -22.24 0.22
N ALA A 30 5.72 -23.49 0.26
CA ALA A 30 5.86 -24.25 1.50
C ALA A 30 6.94 -23.64 2.42
N ASP A 31 8.06 -23.18 1.86
CA ASP A 31 9.07 -22.43 2.63
C ASP A 31 8.51 -21.14 3.23
N TRP A 32 7.75 -20.37 2.44
CA TRP A 32 7.09 -19.14 2.90
C TRP A 32 6.18 -19.42 4.10
N ALA A 33 5.42 -20.51 4.05
CA ALA A 33 4.49 -20.89 5.11
C ALA A 33 5.15 -20.96 6.49
N GLU A 34 6.42 -21.33 6.55
CA GLU A 34 7.17 -21.49 7.81
C GLU A 34 8.07 -20.31 8.12
N ASN A 35 8.70 -19.76 7.09
CA ASN A 35 9.83 -18.85 7.22
C ASN A 35 9.50 -17.42 6.75
N GLY A 36 8.35 -17.22 6.09
CA GLY A 36 8.00 -15.95 5.46
C GLY A 36 8.97 -15.58 4.36
N PHE A 37 9.19 -14.28 4.17
CA PHE A 37 10.21 -13.80 3.24
C PHE A 37 11.64 -14.27 3.62
N GLY A 38 11.90 -14.48 4.92
CA GLY A 38 13.21 -14.95 5.41
C GLY A 38 14.24 -13.85 5.62
N SER A 39 13.82 -12.59 5.79
CA SER A 39 14.75 -11.48 6.07
C SER A 39 15.56 -11.71 7.37
N PRO A 40 16.83 -11.29 7.43
CA PRO A 40 17.61 -11.30 8.66
C PRO A 40 16.91 -10.53 9.79
N LYS A 41 17.09 -10.96 11.05
CA LYS A 41 16.48 -10.25 12.20
C LYS A 41 16.97 -8.81 12.33
N MET A 42 18.20 -8.52 11.91
CA MET A 42 18.73 -7.15 11.87
C MET A 42 17.83 -6.21 11.07
N VAL A 43 17.24 -6.66 9.97
CA VAL A 43 16.30 -5.85 9.18
C VAL A 43 15.13 -5.43 10.06
N HIS A 44 14.48 -6.37 10.76
CA HIS A 44 13.37 -6.05 11.67
C HIS A 44 13.79 -5.06 12.78
N CYS A 45 14.99 -5.21 13.36
CA CYS A 45 15.52 -4.26 14.35
C CYS A 45 15.68 -2.85 13.78
N VAL A 46 16.15 -2.70 12.53
CA VAL A 46 16.24 -1.40 11.86
C VAL A 46 14.86 -0.75 11.74
N TYR A 47 13.81 -1.51 11.43
CA TYR A 47 12.46 -0.97 11.32
C TYR A 47 11.90 -0.57 12.70
N ILE A 48 12.17 -1.35 13.75
CA ILE A 48 11.79 -0.95 15.12
C ILE A 48 12.50 0.35 15.51
N LEU A 49 13.80 0.46 15.23
CA LEU A 49 14.56 1.67 15.52
C LEU A 49 14.02 2.87 14.74
N LYS A 50 13.71 2.69 13.45
CA LYS A 50 13.08 3.71 12.61
C LYS A 50 11.74 4.16 13.19
N LEU A 51 10.90 3.22 13.58
CA LEU A 51 9.57 3.50 14.12
C LEU A 51 9.63 4.24 15.47
N ILE A 52 10.53 3.83 16.37
CA ILE A 52 10.64 4.42 17.70
C ILE A 52 11.41 5.75 17.64
N VAL A 53 12.60 5.76 17.05
CA VAL A 53 13.51 6.91 17.12
C VAL A 53 13.16 7.95 16.07
N LEU A 54 13.11 7.58 14.78
CA LEU A 54 12.81 8.54 13.72
C LEU A 54 11.34 8.96 13.80
N TYR A 55 10.41 8.01 13.75
CA TYR A 55 9.00 8.35 13.62
C TYR A 55 8.38 8.88 14.92
N ALA A 56 8.34 8.09 15.99
CA ALA A 56 7.64 8.46 17.22
C ALA A 56 8.38 9.55 18.01
N ILE A 57 9.61 9.28 18.47
CA ILE A 57 10.38 10.25 19.28
C ILE A 57 10.69 11.50 18.46
N GLY A 58 11.16 11.35 17.21
CA GLY A 58 11.44 12.47 16.33
C GLY A 58 10.21 13.34 16.07
N GLY A 59 9.08 12.73 15.69
CA GLY A 59 7.83 13.45 15.42
C GLY A 59 7.27 14.17 16.64
N ILE A 60 7.22 13.51 17.80
CA ILE A 60 6.75 14.12 19.05
C ILE A 60 7.69 15.24 19.49
N THR A 61 9.01 15.04 19.37
CA THR A 61 10.01 16.06 19.71
C THR A 61 9.86 17.30 18.84
N VAL A 62 9.69 17.13 17.52
CA VAL A 62 9.40 18.25 16.61
C VAL A 62 8.09 18.93 17.04
N ALA A 63 7.03 18.16 17.29
CA ALA A 63 5.73 18.70 17.66
C ALA A 63 5.76 19.48 18.98
N THR A 64 6.45 18.99 20.01
CA THR A 64 6.50 19.68 21.32
C THR A 64 7.41 20.90 21.31
N LEU A 65 8.63 20.77 20.76
CA LEU A 65 9.61 21.87 20.69
C LEU A 65 9.07 23.07 19.94
N THR A 66 8.44 22.83 18.79
CA THR A 66 7.91 23.89 17.94
C THR A 66 6.56 24.40 18.41
N SER A 67 5.99 23.87 19.49
CA SER A 67 4.68 24.30 20.01
C SER A 67 4.75 24.80 21.46
N GLY A 68 5.95 25.03 21.99
CA GLY A 68 6.15 25.52 23.36
C GLY A 68 5.69 24.53 24.44
N LEU A 69 5.65 23.24 24.12
CA LEU A 69 5.25 22.19 25.04
C LEU A 69 6.47 21.54 25.72
N PRO A 70 6.27 20.91 26.90
CA PRO A 70 7.31 20.14 27.57
C PRO A 70 7.95 19.06 26.70
N ALA A 71 9.15 18.62 27.10
CA ALA A 71 9.88 17.59 26.37
C ALA A 71 9.08 16.29 26.23
N PHE A 72 9.41 15.47 25.21
CA PHE A 72 8.58 14.33 24.79
C PHE A 72 8.31 13.28 25.89
N TRP A 73 9.14 13.20 26.95
CA TRP A 73 8.91 12.28 28.07
C TRP A 73 7.83 12.75 29.06
N HIS A 74 7.40 14.01 29.01
CA HIS A 74 6.31 14.59 29.81
C HIS A 74 4.93 14.25 29.22
N VAL A 75 4.66 12.96 29.02
CA VAL A 75 3.51 12.46 28.23
C VAL A 75 2.18 13.08 28.65
N ALA A 76 1.93 13.16 29.96
CA ALA A 76 0.68 13.69 30.53
C ALA A 76 0.37 15.14 30.11
N GLU A 77 1.39 15.92 29.72
CA GLU A 77 1.27 17.34 29.42
C GLU A 77 1.01 17.61 27.93
N TRP A 78 1.40 16.69 27.04
CA TRP A 78 1.31 16.90 25.58
C TRP A 78 0.38 15.93 24.82
N TRP A 79 0.07 14.74 25.37
CA TRP A 79 -0.61 13.69 24.58
C TRP A 79 -1.98 14.09 24.02
N ASN A 80 -2.71 14.95 24.72
CA ASN A 80 -4.03 15.45 24.33
C ASN A 80 -4.00 16.88 23.76
N GLN A 81 -2.82 17.46 23.52
CA GLN A 81 -2.69 18.78 22.92
C GLN A 81 -3.03 18.71 21.42
N PRO A 82 -4.03 19.45 20.92
CA PRO A 82 -4.47 19.31 19.53
C PRO A 82 -3.39 19.59 18.48
N ILE A 83 -2.51 20.55 18.72
CA ILE A 83 -1.40 20.86 17.81
C ILE A 83 -0.42 19.68 17.67
N VAL A 84 -0.27 18.84 18.70
CA VAL A 84 0.57 17.64 18.61
C VAL A 84 -0.02 16.65 17.62
N TYR A 85 -1.35 16.45 17.64
CA TYR A 85 -2.02 15.61 16.66
C TYR A 85 -1.90 16.19 15.24
N GLN A 86 -2.10 17.50 15.07
CA GLN A 86 -1.93 18.16 13.77
C GLN A 86 -0.51 17.97 13.22
N LYS A 87 0.51 18.22 14.05
CA LYS A 87 1.92 18.06 13.65
C LYS A 87 2.31 16.60 13.46
N ALA A 88 1.74 15.65 14.20
CA ALA A 88 1.95 14.22 13.97
C ALA A 88 1.40 13.77 12.60
N VAL A 89 0.24 14.31 12.17
CA VAL A 89 -0.28 14.09 10.82
C VAL A 89 0.67 14.68 9.78
N VAL A 90 1.06 15.96 9.89
CA VAL A 90 1.98 16.62 8.94
C VAL A 90 3.34 15.91 8.88
N TRP A 91 3.88 15.48 10.02
CA TRP A 91 5.11 14.69 10.13
C TRP A 91 5.01 13.38 9.37
N THR A 92 3.87 12.70 9.49
CA THR A 92 3.61 11.46 8.77
C THR A 92 3.55 11.72 7.26
N VAL A 93 2.84 12.77 6.81
CA VAL A 93 2.84 13.15 5.37
C VAL A 93 4.25 13.38 4.86
N LEU A 94 5.08 14.15 5.58
CA LEU A 94 6.45 14.47 5.20
C LEU A 94 7.30 13.19 5.03
N LEU A 95 7.23 12.27 5.99
CA LEU A 95 8.02 11.04 5.92
C LEU A 95 7.50 10.07 4.86
N GLU A 96 6.19 9.97 4.65
CA GLU A 96 5.60 9.16 3.58
C GLU A 96 6.05 9.69 2.20
N VAL A 97 5.92 11.01 1.96
CA VAL A 97 6.23 11.62 0.66
C VAL A 97 7.73 11.66 0.34
N ILE A 98 8.62 11.69 1.34
CA ILE A 98 10.06 11.53 1.12
C ILE A 98 10.44 10.05 0.91
N GLY A 99 9.58 9.12 1.33
CA GLY A 99 9.79 7.68 1.20
C GLY A 99 10.56 7.07 2.38
N LEU A 100 10.41 7.60 3.60
CA LEU A 100 11.03 7.11 4.84
C LEU A 100 10.02 6.45 5.81
N ALA A 101 8.72 6.66 5.63
CA ALA A 101 7.67 6.01 6.43
C ALA A 101 7.22 4.68 5.79
N GLY A 102 5.93 4.55 5.45
CA GLY A 102 5.38 3.40 4.74
C GLY A 102 6.09 3.16 3.42
N SER A 103 6.16 1.88 3.02
CA SER A 103 6.89 1.45 1.82
C SER A 103 8.39 1.80 1.82
N TRP A 104 9.08 1.97 2.95
CA TRP A 104 10.55 2.10 2.96
C TRP A 104 11.26 0.75 3.11
N GLY A 105 12.43 0.59 2.48
CA GLY A 105 13.42 -0.46 2.77
C GLY A 105 13.12 -1.89 2.27
N PRO A 106 13.91 -2.89 2.72
CA PRO A 106 13.88 -4.25 2.16
C PRO A 106 12.57 -5.00 2.32
N LEU A 107 11.82 -4.76 3.40
CA LEU A 107 10.49 -5.35 3.64
C LEU A 107 9.41 -4.74 2.72
N ALA A 108 9.73 -3.67 2.00
CA ALA A 108 8.93 -3.06 0.95
C ALA A 108 9.56 -3.24 -0.44
N GLY A 109 10.46 -4.21 -0.63
CA GLY A 109 11.04 -4.55 -1.94
C GLY A 109 12.14 -3.60 -2.42
N LYS A 110 12.71 -2.77 -1.53
CA LYS A 110 13.82 -1.86 -1.82
C LYS A 110 15.05 -2.25 -1.02
N VAL A 111 16.01 -2.91 -1.66
CA VAL A 111 17.18 -3.45 -0.96
C VAL A 111 18.33 -2.46 -0.99
N LYS A 112 18.65 -1.92 -2.17
CA LYS A 112 19.75 -0.96 -2.35
C LYS A 112 19.52 -0.10 -3.61
N PRO A 113 19.32 1.22 -3.49
CA PRO A 113 19.10 1.96 -2.24
C PRO A 113 17.80 1.52 -1.53
N MET A 114 17.76 1.62 -0.20
CA MET A 114 16.56 1.32 0.60
C MET A 114 15.47 2.38 0.45
N THR A 115 15.85 3.61 0.12
CA THR A 115 14.96 4.76 0.02
C THR A 115 14.46 4.91 -1.42
N GLY A 116 13.15 4.94 -1.59
CA GLY A 116 12.49 5.29 -2.85
C GLY A 116 12.18 6.78 -2.89
N GLY A 117 10.90 7.12 -3.11
CA GLY A 117 10.35 8.46 -2.87
C GLY A 117 11.20 9.59 -3.46
N ILE A 118 11.83 10.38 -2.58
CA ILE A 118 12.65 11.54 -2.95
C ILE A 118 13.74 11.23 -3.99
N LEU A 119 14.35 10.03 -3.97
CA LEU A 119 15.39 9.68 -4.94
C LEU A 119 14.82 9.56 -6.36
N PHE A 120 13.53 9.26 -6.50
CA PHE A 120 12.85 9.15 -7.78
C PHE A 120 12.14 10.45 -8.15
N TRP A 121 11.45 11.07 -7.20
CA TRP A 121 10.50 12.15 -7.49
C TRP A 121 11.13 13.54 -7.54
N ALA A 122 12.32 13.72 -6.95
CA ALA A 122 13.12 14.93 -7.09
C ALA A 122 14.01 14.95 -8.36
N ARG A 123 13.83 13.98 -9.27
CA ARG A 123 14.67 13.81 -10.46
C ARG A 123 13.84 13.94 -11.75
N PRO A 124 14.18 14.87 -12.65
CA PRO A 124 13.58 14.94 -13.98
C PRO A 124 13.89 13.70 -14.82
N GLY A 125 13.01 13.38 -15.76
CA GLY A 125 13.16 12.25 -16.68
C GLY A 125 12.76 10.90 -16.09
N THR A 126 12.45 10.81 -14.80
CA THR A 126 11.86 9.59 -14.21
C THR A 126 10.38 9.47 -14.57
N ILE A 127 9.84 8.25 -14.51
CA ILE A 127 8.44 7.98 -14.85
C ILE A 127 7.49 8.62 -13.84
N ARG A 128 6.48 9.35 -14.33
CA ARG A 128 5.28 9.79 -13.60
C ARG A 128 4.03 9.21 -14.23
N GLN A 129 2.96 9.10 -13.44
CA GLN A 129 1.68 8.64 -13.95
C GLN A 129 0.58 9.60 -13.55
N ARG A 130 -0.12 10.18 -14.51
CA ARG A 130 -1.33 10.96 -14.22
C ARG A 130 -2.44 10.03 -13.71
N PRO A 131 -3.35 10.52 -12.85
CA PRO A 131 -4.47 9.71 -12.34
C PRO A 131 -5.45 9.33 -13.45
N TRP A 132 -5.68 10.21 -14.42
CA TRP A 132 -6.56 9.96 -15.56
C TRP A 132 -6.07 10.61 -16.85
N ALA A 133 -6.35 9.96 -17.98
CA ALA A 133 -5.88 10.38 -19.29
C ALA A 133 -6.42 11.75 -19.75
N TRP A 134 -7.64 12.10 -19.33
CA TRP A 134 -8.32 13.34 -19.72
C TRP A 134 -7.87 14.58 -18.92
N MET A 135 -6.94 14.44 -17.97
CA MET A 135 -6.52 15.55 -17.10
C MET A 135 -5.74 16.62 -17.89
N PRO A 136 -6.22 17.89 -17.95
CA PRO A 136 -5.58 18.92 -18.78
C PRO A 136 -4.16 19.29 -18.31
N GLY A 137 -3.25 19.50 -19.25
CA GLY A 137 -1.89 19.97 -18.96
C GLY A 137 -0.96 18.94 -18.32
N THR A 138 -1.36 17.66 -18.26
CA THR A 138 -0.58 16.59 -17.62
C THR A 138 -0.12 15.49 -18.59
N GLY A 139 -0.25 15.71 -19.91
CA GLY A 139 0.20 14.77 -20.94
C GLY A 139 1.71 14.45 -20.86
N GLY A 140 2.08 13.24 -21.29
CA GLY A 140 3.43 12.67 -21.17
C GLY A 140 3.63 11.86 -19.88
N ASP A 141 4.71 11.08 -19.84
CA ASP A 141 4.98 10.11 -18.76
C ASP A 141 6.30 10.37 -18.02
N ARG A 142 7.04 11.43 -18.37
CA ARG A 142 8.28 11.83 -17.70
C ARG A 142 8.08 13.04 -16.79
N ARG A 143 8.71 13.00 -15.61
CA ARG A 143 8.80 14.14 -14.70
C ARG A 143 9.63 15.24 -15.36
N THR A 144 9.02 16.41 -15.46
CA THR A 144 9.66 17.66 -15.89
C THR A 144 10.23 18.41 -14.70
N TRP A 145 10.96 19.50 -14.95
CA TRP A 145 11.37 20.41 -13.88
C TRP A 145 10.19 21.01 -13.12
N LEU A 146 9.05 21.26 -13.77
CA LEU A 146 7.83 21.72 -13.10
C LEU A 146 7.36 20.69 -12.06
N ASP A 147 7.33 19.41 -12.43
CA ASP A 147 6.94 18.33 -11.51
C ASP A 147 7.86 18.29 -10.29
N VAL A 148 9.18 18.37 -10.53
CA VAL A 148 10.19 18.38 -9.46
C VAL A 148 10.06 19.62 -8.57
N THR A 149 9.83 20.81 -9.13
CA THR A 149 9.63 22.04 -8.36
C THR A 149 8.37 21.97 -7.50
N LEU A 150 7.25 21.48 -8.04
CA LEU A 150 6.02 21.27 -7.28
C LEU A 150 6.23 20.28 -6.14
N TYR A 151 6.96 19.20 -6.38
CA TYR A 151 7.29 18.20 -5.37
C TYR A 151 8.18 18.79 -4.25
N LEU A 152 9.26 19.49 -4.59
CA LEU A 152 10.14 20.11 -3.59
C LEU A 152 9.45 21.24 -2.81
N ALA A 153 8.58 22.01 -3.47
CA ALA A 153 7.75 23.01 -2.79
C ALA A 153 6.80 22.37 -1.78
N LEU A 154 6.21 21.21 -2.10
CA LEU A 154 5.38 20.44 -1.16
C LEU A 154 6.21 20.09 0.09
N LEU A 155 7.42 19.54 -0.07
CA LEU A 155 8.30 19.20 1.05
C LEU A 155 8.62 20.42 1.92
N ALA A 156 9.02 21.53 1.29
CA ALA A 156 9.33 22.77 2.01
C ALA A 156 8.11 23.31 2.79
N SER A 157 6.91 23.23 2.21
CA SER A 157 5.68 23.68 2.86
C SER A 157 5.28 22.81 4.07
N LEU A 158 5.51 21.49 4.01
CA LEU A 158 5.29 20.58 5.14
C LEU A 158 6.30 20.84 6.27
N VAL A 159 7.57 21.07 5.93
CA VAL A 159 8.60 21.46 6.91
C VAL A 159 8.25 22.78 7.58
N LEU A 160 7.78 23.77 6.82
CA LEU A 160 7.33 25.05 7.37
C LEU A 160 6.15 24.87 8.35
N ALA A 161 5.17 24.04 8.00
CA ALA A 161 4.03 23.73 8.86
C ALA A 161 4.44 23.04 10.18
N LEU A 162 5.50 22.23 10.16
CA LEU A 162 6.07 21.63 11.36
C LEU A 162 6.86 22.63 12.21
N ALA A 163 7.63 23.50 11.56
CA ALA A 163 8.57 24.41 12.23
C ALA A 163 7.89 25.60 12.91
N LEU A 164 6.78 26.11 12.35
CA LEU A 164 6.11 27.28 12.89
C LEU A 164 5.39 27.00 14.23
N PRO A 165 5.35 27.98 15.14
CA PRO A 165 4.61 27.88 16.39
C PRO A 165 3.11 27.80 16.15
N GLY A 166 2.39 27.29 17.16
CA GLY A 166 0.94 27.32 17.16
C GLY A 166 0.41 28.75 17.18
N ALA A 167 -0.71 28.95 16.50
CA ALA A 167 -1.46 30.19 16.47
C ALA A 167 -2.71 30.07 17.36
N HIS A 168 -3.13 31.20 17.91
CA HIS A 168 -4.37 31.30 18.66
C HIS A 168 -5.58 30.95 17.78
N SER A 169 -6.58 30.30 18.38
CA SER A 169 -7.84 29.97 17.73
C SER A 169 -8.98 30.25 18.72
N ASP A 170 -9.83 31.22 18.39
CA ASP A 170 -10.99 31.59 19.20
C ASP A 170 -11.89 30.37 19.45
N SER A 171 -12.06 29.53 18.43
CA SER A 171 -12.89 28.32 18.51
C SER A 171 -12.30 27.24 19.43
N LEU A 172 -10.98 27.18 19.58
CA LEU A 172 -10.31 26.29 20.54
C LEU A 172 -10.41 26.88 21.95
N ALA A 173 -10.07 28.17 22.11
CA ALA A 173 -10.09 28.84 23.40
C ALA A 173 -11.49 28.84 24.05
N ALA A 174 -12.55 28.84 23.24
CA ALA A 174 -13.93 28.74 23.71
C ALA A 174 -14.26 27.42 24.45
N VAL A 175 -13.53 26.33 24.18
CA VAL A 175 -13.81 24.99 24.75
C VAL A 175 -12.63 24.37 25.50
N VAL A 176 -11.42 24.89 25.29
CA VAL A 176 -10.20 24.53 26.03
C VAL A 176 -9.46 25.83 26.41
N PRO A 177 -9.98 26.62 27.37
CA PRO A 177 -9.47 27.97 27.66
C PRO A 177 -8.03 27.99 28.18
N ASP A 178 -7.58 26.91 28.83
CA ASP A 178 -6.23 26.79 29.38
C ASP A 178 -5.20 26.32 28.33
N ASN A 179 -5.60 26.13 27.06
CA ASN A 179 -4.68 25.75 26.00
C ASN A 179 -3.77 26.93 25.61
N ALA A 180 -2.47 26.79 25.90
CA ALA A 180 -1.45 27.77 25.52
C ALA A 180 -0.75 27.46 24.18
N SER A 181 -0.91 26.24 23.65
CA SER A 181 -0.15 25.75 22.50
C SER A 181 -0.77 26.10 21.14
N GLY A 182 -2.05 26.46 21.10
CA GLY A 182 -2.77 26.84 19.89
C GLY A 182 -2.97 25.68 18.90
N LEU A 183 -3.12 26.03 17.62
CA LEU A 183 -3.23 25.11 16.48
C LEU A 183 -2.26 25.53 15.37
N ILE A 184 -1.98 24.66 14.41
CA ILE A 184 -1.32 25.09 13.16
C ILE A 184 -2.22 26.15 12.49
N ALA A 185 -1.65 27.31 12.15
CA ALA A 185 -2.39 28.36 11.47
C ALA A 185 -2.94 27.86 10.12
N PRO A 186 -4.25 28.02 9.83
CA PRO A 186 -4.85 27.54 8.57
C PRO A 186 -4.12 28.03 7.32
N ALA A 187 -3.64 29.27 7.31
CA ALA A 187 -2.90 29.85 6.20
C ALA A 187 -1.62 29.06 5.84
N VAL A 188 -0.96 28.45 6.83
CA VAL A 188 0.26 27.66 6.64
C VAL A 188 -0.04 26.33 5.97
N LEU A 189 -1.25 25.78 6.15
CA LEU A 189 -1.68 24.52 5.56
C LEU A 189 -2.23 24.66 4.13
N LEU A 190 -2.52 25.88 3.66
CA LEU A 190 -2.98 26.11 2.29
C LEU A 190 -1.97 25.63 1.24
N ALA A 191 -0.69 25.94 1.44
CA ALA A 191 0.38 25.52 0.53
C ALA A 191 0.50 23.99 0.41
N PRO A 192 0.67 23.20 1.49
CA PRO A 192 0.78 21.75 1.35
C PRO A 192 -0.50 21.10 0.79
N ILE A 193 -1.69 21.62 1.09
CA ILE A 193 -2.96 21.14 0.51
C ILE A 193 -2.96 21.34 -1.01
N VAL A 194 -2.72 22.56 -1.48
CA VAL A 194 -2.75 22.89 -2.92
C VAL A 194 -1.65 22.14 -3.65
N LEU A 195 -0.43 22.12 -3.11
CA LEU A 195 0.71 21.45 -3.73
C LEU A 195 0.52 19.92 -3.78
N LEU A 196 -0.07 19.29 -2.76
CA LEU A 196 -0.37 17.86 -2.81
C LEU A 196 -1.41 17.53 -3.90
N ILE A 197 -2.44 18.36 -4.05
CA ILE A 197 -3.44 18.21 -5.12
C ILE A 197 -2.77 18.38 -6.49
N LEU A 198 -2.02 19.46 -6.70
CA LEU A 198 -1.35 19.73 -7.98
C LEU A 198 -0.35 18.63 -8.35
N ASN A 199 0.44 18.15 -7.39
CA ASN A 199 1.31 16.99 -7.60
C ASN A 199 0.47 15.75 -7.97
N GLY A 200 -0.60 15.45 -7.23
CA GLY A 200 -1.43 14.27 -7.49
C GLY A 200 -2.14 14.25 -8.83
N LEU A 201 -2.57 15.42 -9.33
CA LEU A 201 -3.17 15.54 -10.66
C LEU A 201 -2.14 15.31 -11.79
N ARG A 202 -0.85 15.58 -11.53
CA ARG A 202 0.24 15.38 -12.50
C ARG A 202 0.93 14.02 -12.37
N ASP A 203 0.97 13.49 -11.15
CA ASP A 203 1.66 12.28 -10.74
C ASP A 203 0.97 11.63 -9.53
N LYS A 204 0.07 10.69 -9.82
CA LYS A 204 -0.68 9.90 -8.83
C LYS A 204 0.26 9.12 -7.89
N VAL A 205 1.48 8.78 -8.33
CA VAL A 205 2.48 8.08 -7.51
C VAL A 205 2.84 8.91 -6.27
N VAL A 206 3.02 10.22 -6.42
CA VAL A 206 3.34 11.13 -5.30
C VAL A 206 2.16 11.26 -4.35
N PHE A 207 0.93 11.38 -4.88
CA PHE A 207 -0.27 11.51 -4.06
C PHE A 207 -0.54 10.26 -3.21
N LEU A 208 -0.46 9.09 -3.83
CA LEU A 208 -0.63 7.81 -3.16
C LEU A 208 0.54 7.53 -2.20
N GLY A 209 1.75 7.91 -2.62
CA GLY A 209 2.95 7.91 -1.79
C GLY A 209 2.82 8.74 -0.52
N ALA A 210 2.13 9.89 -0.60
CA ALA A 210 1.87 10.77 0.54
C ALA A 210 0.61 10.40 1.35
N ARG A 211 -0.08 9.30 1.00
CA ARG A 211 -1.39 8.91 1.58
C ARG A 211 -2.43 10.02 1.49
N GLY A 212 -2.51 10.65 0.32
CA GLY A 212 -3.41 11.78 0.09
C GLY A 212 -4.86 11.45 0.44
N GLU A 213 -5.31 10.21 0.28
CA GLU A 213 -6.65 9.77 0.65
C GLU A 213 -6.96 9.84 2.15
N GLN A 214 -5.95 9.86 3.02
CA GLN A 214 -6.11 9.93 4.47
C GLN A 214 -5.73 11.29 5.01
N TYR A 215 -4.58 11.80 4.59
CA TYR A 215 -4.02 13.00 5.22
C TYR A 215 -4.49 14.29 4.55
N LEU A 216 -4.83 14.30 3.25
CA LEU A 216 -5.41 15.50 2.64
C LEU A 216 -6.75 15.89 3.30
N PRO A 217 -7.71 14.96 3.54
CA PRO A 217 -8.92 15.29 4.31
C PRO A 217 -8.63 15.82 5.71
N ALA A 218 -7.61 15.28 6.41
CA ALA A 218 -7.21 15.77 7.72
C ALA A 218 -6.66 17.21 7.66
N LEU A 219 -5.78 17.51 6.69
CA LEU A 219 -5.26 18.86 6.49
C LEU A 219 -6.38 19.85 6.15
N ILE A 220 -7.35 19.44 5.33
CA ILE A 220 -8.55 20.24 5.02
C ILE A 220 -9.35 20.49 6.30
N ALA A 221 -9.59 19.47 7.13
CA ALA A 221 -10.31 19.62 8.39
C ALA A 221 -9.61 20.61 9.34
N PHE A 222 -8.28 20.57 9.43
CA PHE A 222 -7.48 21.52 10.20
C PHE A 222 -7.61 22.97 9.71
N THR A 223 -7.89 23.15 8.42
CA THR A 223 -7.89 24.47 7.77
C THR A 223 -9.27 25.11 7.74
N VAL A 224 -10.32 24.31 7.50
CA VAL A 224 -11.65 24.80 7.15
C VAL A 224 -12.59 24.87 8.35
N PHE A 225 -12.44 23.96 9.32
CA PHE A 225 -13.43 23.81 10.39
C PHE A 225 -13.03 24.51 11.70
N PRO A 226 -14.00 25.08 12.44
CA PRO A 226 -13.78 25.45 13.83
C PRO A 226 -13.51 24.19 14.67
N PHE A 227 -12.92 24.37 15.85
CA PHE A 227 -12.31 23.28 16.61
C PHE A 227 -13.20 22.04 16.84
N VAL A 228 -14.45 22.21 17.30
CA VAL A 228 -15.38 21.07 17.51
C VAL A 228 -15.66 20.34 16.20
N ASN A 229 -16.02 21.08 15.14
CA ASN A 229 -16.26 20.50 13.81
C ASN A 229 -15.02 19.79 13.26
N MET A 230 -13.82 20.34 13.50
CA MET A 230 -12.55 19.73 13.11
C MET A 230 -12.39 18.37 13.77
N ILE A 231 -12.56 18.27 15.10
CA ILE A 231 -12.47 16.99 15.83
C ILE A 231 -13.51 15.98 15.32
N VAL A 232 -14.76 16.41 15.12
CA VAL A 232 -15.82 15.53 14.61
C VAL A 232 -15.51 15.06 13.18
N ALA A 233 -15.02 15.95 12.31
CA ALA A 233 -14.61 15.58 10.95
C ALA A 233 -13.46 14.56 10.95
N LEU A 234 -12.50 14.67 11.87
CA LEU A 234 -11.38 13.73 12.01
C LEU A 234 -11.86 12.36 12.53
N LYS A 235 -12.85 12.33 13.43
CA LYS A 235 -13.52 11.08 13.84
C LYS A 235 -14.25 10.41 12.67
N LEU A 236 -14.97 11.18 11.86
CA LEU A 236 -15.64 10.66 10.68
C LEU A 236 -14.63 10.10 9.67
N LEU A 237 -13.53 10.83 9.42
CA LEU A 237 -12.44 10.38 8.57
C LEU A 237 -11.87 9.03 9.02
N ILE A 238 -11.46 8.91 10.29
CA ILE A 238 -10.83 7.68 10.77
C ILE A 238 -11.80 6.49 10.75
N VAL A 239 -13.08 6.73 11.08
CA VAL A 239 -14.13 5.70 11.00
C VAL A 239 -14.38 5.27 9.55
N VAL A 240 -14.43 6.19 8.59
CA VAL A 240 -14.57 5.85 7.18
C VAL A 240 -13.39 5.00 6.70
N VAL A 241 -12.16 5.31 7.12
CA VAL A 241 -10.99 4.50 6.78
C VAL A 241 -11.13 3.07 7.31
N TRP A 242 -11.45 2.90 8.60
CA TRP A 242 -11.59 1.56 9.19
C TRP A 242 -12.77 0.77 8.61
N VAL A 243 -13.96 1.39 8.54
CA VAL A 243 -15.16 0.72 8.02
C VAL A 243 -15.01 0.40 6.53
N GLY A 244 -14.40 1.30 5.75
CA GLY A 244 -14.07 1.05 4.34
C GLY A 244 -13.09 -0.12 4.18
N ALA A 245 -12.03 -0.16 4.99
CA ALA A 245 -11.07 -1.27 5.03
C ALA A 245 -11.69 -2.59 5.48
N GLY A 246 -12.67 -2.55 6.39
CA GLY A 246 -13.47 -3.71 6.77
C GLY A 246 -14.41 -4.18 5.66
N PHE A 247 -15.10 -3.24 5.00
CA PHE A 247 -16.02 -3.53 3.90
C PHE A 247 -15.31 -4.19 2.72
N SER A 248 -14.10 -3.74 2.36
CA SER A 248 -13.34 -4.35 1.26
C SER A 248 -12.91 -5.79 1.52
N LYS A 249 -12.90 -6.23 2.79
CA LYS A 249 -12.63 -7.61 3.20
C LYS A 249 -13.85 -8.54 3.07
N LEU A 250 -15.01 -8.00 2.70
CA LEU A 250 -16.21 -8.78 2.37
C LEU A 250 -16.05 -9.40 0.97
N GLY A 251 -15.41 -10.57 0.91
CA GLY A 251 -15.19 -11.30 -0.33
C GLY A 251 -14.40 -12.58 -0.11
N LYS A 252 -14.08 -13.27 -1.20
CA LYS A 252 -13.32 -14.54 -1.15
C LYS A 252 -11.81 -14.33 -1.01
N HIS A 253 -11.36 -13.09 -1.10
CA HIS A 253 -9.95 -12.72 -1.15
C HIS A 253 -9.27 -12.75 0.23
N PHE A 254 -9.87 -12.15 1.25
CA PHE A 254 -9.18 -11.82 2.50
C PHE A 254 -8.66 -13.02 3.28
N SER A 255 -9.42 -14.12 3.29
CA SER A 255 -8.97 -15.37 3.90
C SER A 255 -7.65 -15.90 3.32
N ASN A 256 -7.31 -15.56 2.07
CA ASN A 256 -6.03 -15.94 1.44
C ASN A 256 -4.86 -15.01 1.82
N VAL A 257 -5.12 -13.85 2.41
CA VAL A 257 -4.09 -12.89 2.86
C VAL A 257 -3.54 -13.28 4.23
N VAL A 258 -4.39 -13.79 5.12
CA VAL A 258 -4.03 -14.05 6.52
C VAL A 258 -2.90 -15.08 6.67
N PRO A 259 -2.92 -16.26 6.02
CA PRO A 259 -1.85 -17.25 6.17
C PRO A 259 -0.46 -16.70 5.81
N PRO A 260 -0.22 -16.15 4.59
CA PRO A 260 1.11 -15.63 4.25
C PRO A 260 1.54 -14.43 5.12
N MET A 261 0.59 -13.61 5.60
CA MET A 261 0.87 -12.52 6.54
C MET A 261 1.35 -13.04 7.89
N VAL A 262 0.64 -14.01 8.49
CA VAL A 262 1.04 -14.63 9.75
C VAL A 262 2.38 -15.36 9.61
N SER A 263 2.58 -16.04 8.49
CA SER A 263 3.85 -16.73 8.21
C SER A 263 5.04 -15.78 8.09
N ASN A 264 4.82 -14.56 7.60
CA ASN A 264 5.85 -13.52 7.51
C ASN A 264 6.19 -12.86 8.86
N SER A 265 5.29 -12.94 9.84
CA SER A 265 5.47 -12.24 11.12
C SER A 265 6.66 -12.78 11.91
N PRO A 266 7.61 -11.92 12.32
CA PRO A 266 8.69 -12.30 13.23
C PRO A 266 8.18 -12.54 14.66
N SER A 267 7.01 -11.99 15.01
CA SER A 267 6.38 -12.16 16.32
C SER A 267 5.66 -13.50 16.49
N VAL A 268 5.58 -14.31 15.44
CA VAL A 268 5.05 -15.68 15.49
C VAL A 268 6.21 -16.67 15.24
N PRO A 269 7.01 -17.01 16.26
CA PRO A 269 8.22 -17.81 16.05
C PRO A 269 7.93 -19.31 15.82
N PHE A 270 6.75 -19.79 16.22
CA PHE A 270 6.42 -21.22 16.18
C PHE A 270 5.86 -21.63 14.81
N LYS A 271 6.60 -22.49 14.10
CA LYS A 271 6.18 -23.05 12.81
C LYS A 271 4.84 -23.78 12.89
N SER A 272 4.52 -24.44 14.01
CA SER A 272 3.22 -25.11 14.22
C SER A 272 2.05 -24.14 14.12
N VAL A 273 2.17 -22.94 14.70
CA VAL A 273 1.14 -21.89 14.63
C VAL A 273 0.98 -21.39 13.20
N LYS A 274 2.09 -21.16 12.49
CA LYS A 274 2.05 -20.74 11.08
C LYS A 274 1.38 -21.80 10.20
N ARG A 275 1.80 -23.07 10.33
CA ARG A 275 1.24 -24.22 9.59
C ARG A 275 -0.26 -24.40 9.84
N ALA A 276 -0.76 -24.09 11.04
CA ALA A 276 -2.18 -24.19 11.37
C ALA A 276 -3.10 -23.24 10.57
N HIS A 277 -2.53 -22.23 9.88
CA HIS A 277 -3.27 -21.33 8.99
C HIS A 277 -3.53 -21.92 7.59
N TYR A 278 -2.96 -23.10 7.31
CA TYR A 278 -3.13 -23.84 6.06
C TYR A 278 -3.96 -25.09 6.30
N LYS A 279 -4.77 -25.52 5.32
CA LYS A 279 -5.68 -26.68 5.47
C LYS A 279 -4.96 -27.97 5.84
N ASP A 280 -3.87 -28.27 5.13
CA ASP A 280 -3.09 -29.49 5.34
C ASP A 280 -1.65 -29.27 4.89
N PHE A 281 -0.83 -28.59 5.70
CA PHE A 281 0.54 -28.28 5.34
C PHE A 281 1.42 -29.54 5.19
N PRO A 282 2.23 -29.69 4.12
CA PRO A 282 2.38 -28.81 2.95
C PRO A 282 1.55 -29.24 1.71
N ARG A 283 0.63 -30.21 1.86
CA ARG A 283 -0.13 -30.83 0.76
C ARG A 283 -1.28 -29.96 0.25
N ASP A 284 -1.91 -29.19 1.15
CA ASP A 284 -2.96 -28.23 0.85
C ASP A 284 -2.65 -26.88 1.52
N MET A 285 -2.23 -25.94 0.70
CA MET A 285 -1.81 -24.60 1.09
C MET A 285 -2.94 -23.56 1.01
N ARG A 286 -4.20 -24.00 0.87
CA ARG A 286 -5.36 -23.11 0.96
C ARG A 286 -5.61 -22.70 2.42
N PRO A 287 -6.30 -21.59 2.69
CA PRO A 287 -6.57 -21.12 4.05
C PRO A 287 -7.37 -22.13 4.88
N SER A 288 -6.96 -22.34 6.13
CA SER A 288 -7.66 -23.17 7.11
C SER A 288 -8.86 -22.45 7.73
N GLY A 289 -9.65 -23.17 8.54
CA GLY A 289 -10.71 -22.56 9.35
C GLY A 289 -10.21 -21.53 10.36
N ILE A 290 -8.98 -21.72 10.89
CA ILE A 290 -8.33 -20.75 11.79
C ILE A 290 -8.03 -19.46 11.05
N ALA A 291 -7.46 -19.56 9.84
CA ALA A 291 -7.19 -18.40 9.01
C ALA A 291 -8.49 -17.64 8.64
N HIS A 292 -9.55 -18.37 8.31
CA HIS A 292 -10.86 -17.78 8.01
C HIS A 292 -11.47 -17.07 9.24
N PHE A 293 -11.39 -17.69 10.42
CA PHE A 293 -11.85 -17.08 11.67
C PHE A 293 -11.08 -15.80 11.97
N MET A 294 -9.75 -15.85 11.90
CA MET A 294 -8.90 -14.69 12.14
C MET A 294 -9.15 -13.57 11.11
N ALA A 295 -9.36 -13.92 9.84
CA ALA A 295 -9.74 -12.96 8.81
C ALA A 295 -11.04 -12.24 9.20
N HIS A 296 -12.14 -12.98 9.31
CA HIS A 296 -13.45 -12.33 9.34
C HIS A 296 -13.91 -11.89 10.74
N VAL A 297 -13.52 -12.61 11.80
CA VAL A 297 -13.91 -12.24 13.16
C VAL A 297 -12.96 -11.19 13.75
N ASN A 298 -11.65 -11.44 13.70
CA ASN A 298 -10.67 -10.52 14.32
C ASN A 298 -10.30 -9.35 13.39
N GLY A 299 -10.35 -9.54 12.07
CA GLY A 299 -10.13 -8.48 11.08
C GLY A 299 -11.43 -7.75 10.74
N THR A 300 -12.25 -8.36 9.87
CA THR A 300 -13.42 -7.71 9.27
C THR A 300 -14.42 -7.17 10.29
N CYS A 301 -14.87 -7.98 11.26
CA CYS A 301 -15.85 -7.53 12.23
C CYS A 301 -15.33 -6.42 13.15
N VAL A 302 -14.06 -6.48 13.57
CA VAL A 302 -13.46 -5.44 14.43
C VAL A 302 -13.39 -4.11 13.68
N GLU A 303 -12.88 -4.10 12.46
CA GLU A 303 -12.75 -2.88 11.64
C GLU A 303 -14.11 -2.28 11.24
N MET A 304 -15.17 -3.07 11.19
CA MET A 304 -16.51 -2.55 10.87
C MET A 304 -17.28 -2.10 12.11
N LEU A 305 -17.28 -2.87 13.19
CA LEU A 305 -18.18 -2.65 14.32
C LEU A 305 -17.59 -1.72 15.38
N VAL A 306 -16.32 -1.90 15.75
CA VAL A 306 -15.71 -1.15 16.86
C VAL A 306 -15.61 0.36 16.54
N PRO A 307 -15.25 0.79 15.31
CA PRO A 307 -15.31 2.20 14.93
C PRO A 307 -16.69 2.84 15.05
N LEU A 308 -17.76 2.12 14.71
CA LEU A 308 -19.13 2.61 14.85
C LEU A 308 -19.51 2.75 16.33
N VAL A 309 -19.10 1.78 17.17
CA VAL A 309 -19.25 1.90 18.63
C VAL A 309 -18.51 3.14 19.15
N LEU A 310 -17.27 3.37 18.74
CA LEU A 310 -16.50 4.57 19.11
C LEU A 310 -17.19 5.87 18.70
N LEU A 311 -17.76 5.90 17.49
CA LEU A 311 -18.38 7.09 16.92
C LEU A 311 -19.65 7.51 17.66
N PHE A 312 -20.47 6.55 18.09
CA PHE A 312 -21.81 6.80 18.65
C PHE A 312 -21.91 6.59 20.16
N SER A 313 -20.91 5.97 20.80
CA SER A 313 -20.95 5.69 22.24
C SER A 313 -20.87 6.98 23.06
N THR A 314 -21.84 7.17 23.95
CA THR A 314 -21.85 8.20 25.00
C THR A 314 -21.43 7.64 26.36
N ASN A 315 -21.09 6.34 26.45
CA ASN A 315 -20.70 5.68 27.68
C ASN A 315 -19.17 5.59 27.80
N LYS A 316 -18.63 6.07 28.93
CA LYS A 316 -17.18 6.09 29.20
C LYS A 316 -16.55 4.69 29.13
N TRP A 317 -17.17 3.69 29.74
CA TRP A 317 -16.60 2.34 29.82
C TRP A 317 -16.64 1.61 28.48
N VAL A 318 -17.76 1.73 27.75
CA VAL A 318 -17.87 1.19 26.39
C VAL A 318 -16.80 1.80 25.48
N THR A 319 -16.61 3.11 25.55
CA THR A 319 -15.59 3.82 24.77
C THR A 319 -14.19 3.39 25.15
N LEU A 320 -13.87 3.24 26.45
CA LEU A 320 -12.57 2.76 26.90
C LEU A 320 -12.26 1.35 26.38
N ILE A 321 -13.23 0.43 26.43
CA ILE A 321 -13.09 -0.93 25.90
C ILE A 321 -12.85 -0.88 24.39
N ALA A 322 -13.65 -0.11 23.65
CA ALA A 322 -13.51 0.02 22.21
C ALA A 322 -12.16 0.64 21.80
N VAL A 323 -11.67 1.64 22.56
CA VAL A 323 -10.34 2.23 22.36
C VAL A 323 -9.25 1.19 22.61
N LEU A 324 -9.34 0.41 23.70
CA LEU A 324 -8.39 -0.64 24.00
C LEU A 324 -8.33 -1.69 22.88
N ILE A 325 -9.49 -2.10 22.36
CA ILE A 325 -9.58 -3.05 21.24
C ILE A 325 -8.87 -2.47 20.00
N MET A 326 -9.14 -1.23 19.62
CA MET A 326 -8.52 -0.61 18.43
C MET A 326 -7.01 -0.39 18.60
N VAL A 327 -6.54 -0.03 19.80
CA VAL A 327 -5.11 0.08 20.08
C VAL A 327 -4.44 -1.30 19.97
N ILE A 328 -5.00 -2.34 20.59
CA ILE A 328 -4.48 -3.71 20.47
C ILE A 328 -4.49 -4.16 19.01
N PHE A 329 -5.55 -3.86 18.26
CA PHE A 329 -5.67 -4.17 16.84
C PHE A 329 -4.53 -3.57 16.01
N HIS A 330 -4.25 -2.27 16.19
CA HIS A 330 -3.15 -1.61 15.50
C HIS A 330 -1.77 -2.11 15.95
N LEU A 331 -1.56 -2.34 17.26
CA LEU A 331 -0.31 -2.92 17.76
C LEU A 331 -0.08 -4.34 17.25
N PHE A 332 -1.14 -5.12 17.10
CA PHE A 332 -1.09 -6.43 16.48
C PHE A 332 -0.62 -6.31 15.02
N ILE A 333 -1.22 -5.43 14.22
CA ILE A 333 -0.79 -5.20 12.82
C ILE A 333 0.68 -4.79 12.76
N VAL A 334 1.12 -3.83 13.59
CA VAL A 334 2.54 -3.41 13.67
C VAL A 334 3.44 -4.61 13.97
N SER A 335 3.04 -5.50 14.89
CA SER A 335 3.81 -6.69 15.25
C SER A 335 3.93 -7.72 14.12
N THR A 336 3.06 -7.68 13.11
CA THR A 336 3.12 -8.62 11.98
C THR A 336 4.19 -8.27 10.95
N PHE A 337 4.80 -7.06 11.01
CA PHE A 337 5.70 -6.55 9.98
C PHE A 337 5.16 -6.83 8.56
N PRO A 338 3.95 -6.32 8.25
CA PRO A 338 3.29 -6.62 6.99
C PRO A 338 4.19 -6.17 5.83
N LEU A 339 4.16 -6.92 4.73
CA LEU A 339 4.77 -6.48 3.47
C LEU A 339 4.15 -5.14 3.04
N ALA A 340 4.97 -4.28 2.43
CA ALA A 340 4.71 -2.85 2.19
C ALA A 340 4.74 -1.93 3.43
N VAL A 341 4.78 -2.49 4.65
CA VAL A 341 5.29 -1.89 5.90
C VAL A 341 4.63 -0.56 6.38
N PRO A 342 3.30 -0.43 6.46
CA PRO A 342 2.63 0.75 7.04
C PRO A 342 2.69 0.79 8.58
N LEU A 343 3.89 0.81 9.13
CA LEU A 343 4.06 0.82 10.58
C LEU A 343 3.68 2.18 11.17
N GLU A 344 4.20 3.26 10.57
CA GLU A 344 3.97 4.64 11.01
C GLU A 344 2.48 4.98 11.04
N TRP A 345 1.79 4.63 9.95
CA TRP A 345 0.35 4.78 9.85
C TRP A 345 -0.38 4.06 11.00
N ASN A 346 -0.09 2.79 11.29
CA ASN A 346 -0.75 2.08 12.38
C ASN A 346 -0.44 2.68 13.76
N VAL A 347 0.77 3.20 13.98
CA VAL A 347 1.12 3.93 15.21
C VAL A 347 0.30 5.22 15.33
N LEU A 348 0.19 5.99 14.24
CA LEU A 348 -0.65 7.20 14.21
C LEU A 348 -2.11 6.87 14.51
N PHE A 349 -2.65 5.78 13.98
CA PHE A 349 -4.05 5.40 14.15
C PHE A 349 -4.34 4.87 15.56
N ALA A 350 -3.38 4.16 16.19
CA ALA A 350 -3.45 3.83 17.61
C ALA A 350 -3.51 5.11 18.47
N TYR A 351 -2.64 6.08 18.18
CA TYR A 351 -2.66 7.38 18.86
C TYR A 351 -3.95 8.16 18.57
N ALA A 352 -4.41 8.21 17.32
CA ALA A 352 -5.64 8.88 16.91
C ALA A 352 -6.87 8.31 17.63
N THR A 353 -6.90 7.00 17.85
CA THR A 353 -7.98 6.35 18.62
C THR A 353 -8.06 6.94 20.03
N VAL A 354 -6.92 7.05 20.72
CA VAL A 354 -6.85 7.61 22.08
C VAL A 354 -7.15 9.11 22.06
N PHE A 355 -6.49 9.87 21.20
CA PHE A 355 -6.64 11.31 21.09
C PHE A 355 -8.08 11.72 20.74
N LEU A 356 -8.65 11.17 19.67
CA LEU A 356 -9.98 11.56 19.19
C LEU A 356 -11.10 11.07 20.10
N PHE A 357 -11.04 9.84 20.63
CA PHE A 357 -12.18 9.25 21.34
C PHE A 357 -12.07 9.30 22.87
N LEU A 358 -10.87 9.36 23.46
CA LEU A 358 -10.69 9.59 24.90
C LEU A 358 -10.31 11.04 25.23
N GLY A 359 -9.51 11.68 24.38
CA GLY A 359 -9.15 13.10 24.56
C GLY A 359 -10.35 14.02 24.33
N PHE A 360 -11.18 13.71 23.32
CA PHE A 360 -12.36 14.50 22.95
C PHE A 360 -13.62 13.62 22.83
N PRO A 361 -14.13 13.06 23.93
CA PRO A 361 -15.20 12.07 23.89
C PRO A 361 -16.57 12.67 23.55
N ALA A 362 -17.49 11.84 23.06
CA ALA A 362 -18.85 12.25 22.66
C ALA A 362 -19.64 12.95 23.77
N TRP A 363 -19.53 12.48 25.02
CA TRP A 363 -20.22 13.09 26.17
C TRP A 363 -19.67 14.47 26.59
N ASN A 364 -18.56 14.92 25.99
CA ASN A 364 -17.99 16.25 26.21
C ASN A 364 -18.29 17.23 25.04
N GLY A 365 -19.31 16.95 24.21
CA GLY A 365 -19.68 17.83 23.10
C GLY A 365 -18.86 17.61 21.81
N TYR A 366 -18.36 16.39 21.60
CA TYR A 366 -17.61 16.01 20.39
C TYR A 366 -18.24 14.78 19.70
N ALA A 367 -19.54 14.58 19.85
CA ALA A 367 -20.29 13.59 19.13
C ALA A 367 -20.59 14.05 17.69
N VAL A 368 -21.05 13.14 16.84
CA VAL A 368 -21.38 13.46 15.44
C VAL A 368 -22.44 14.55 15.33
N TRP A 369 -23.40 14.58 16.26
CA TRP A 369 -24.46 15.60 16.31
C TRP A 369 -24.01 16.96 16.88
N ASP A 370 -22.79 17.07 17.41
CA ASP A 370 -22.23 18.33 17.93
C ASP A 370 -21.54 19.17 16.85
N MET A 371 -21.46 18.66 15.61
CA MET A 371 -21.06 19.49 14.48
C MET A 371 -22.06 20.64 14.31
N SER A 372 -21.56 21.86 14.08
CA SER A 372 -22.40 23.06 14.00
C SER A 372 -22.20 23.80 12.67
N PRO A 373 -23.28 23.97 11.87
CA PRO A 373 -24.59 23.36 12.03
C PRO A 373 -24.57 21.83 11.77
N VAL A 374 -25.46 21.09 12.45
CA VAL A 374 -25.46 19.60 12.45
C VAL A 374 -25.58 18.96 11.07
N TRP A 375 -26.22 19.64 10.13
CA TRP A 375 -26.37 19.12 8.77
C TRP A 375 -25.03 19.01 8.02
N LEU A 376 -23.95 19.68 8.47
CA LEU A 376 -22.60 19.56 7.90
C LEU A 376 -22.05 18.13 7.92
N VAL A 377 -22.57 17.26 8.81
CA VAL A 377 -22.20 15.84 8.83
C VAL A 377 -22.46 15.18 7.47
N VAL A 378 -23.57 15.53 6.80
CA VAL A 378 -23.97 14.92 5.53
C VAL A 378 -22.95 15.17 4.40
N PRO A 379 -22.59 16.41 4.03
CA PRO A 379 -21.58 16.65 3.00
C PRO A 379 -20.19 16.15 3.39
N VAL A 380 -19.81 16.18 4.68
CA VAL A 380 -18.52 15.63 5.14
C VAL A 380 -18.46 14.11 4.91
N VAL A 381 -19.49 13.38 5.35
CA VAL A 381 -19.58 11.93 5.12
C VAL A 381 -19.63 11.60 3.63
N ALA A 382 -20.41 12.36 2.84
CA ALA A 382 -20.49 12.17 1.40
C ALA A 382 -19.13 12.35 0.71
N ALA A 383 -18.36 13.39 1.09
CA ALA A 383 -17.02 13.63 0.56
C ALA A 383 -16.05 12.51 0.94
N LEU A 384 -16.07 12.06 2.20
CA LEU A 384 -15.21 10.98 2.68
C LEU A 384 -15.55 9.62 2.04
N LEU A 385 -16.83 9.35 1.77
CA LEU A 385 -17.27 8.10 1.15
C LEU A 385 -17.19 8.08 -0.38
N PHE A 386 -16.97 9.23 -1.04
CA PHE A 386 -16.98 9.33 -2.49
C PHE A 386 -16.02 8.33 -3.16
N PHE A 387 -14.74 8.35 -2.80
CA PHE A 387 -13.75 7.43 -3.37
C PHE A 387 -13.90 5.98 -2.89
N PRO A 388 -14.15 5.70 -1.60
CA PRO A 388 -14.46 4.34 -1.15
C PRO A 388 -15.62 3.69 -1.91
N VAL A 389 -16.73 4.41 -2.10
CA VAL A 389 -17.91 3.89 -2.81
C VAL A 389 -17.60 3.73 -4.30
N LEU A 390 -17.09 4.79 -4.95
CA LEU A 390 -16.81 4.75 -6.38
C LEU A 390 -15.79 3.65 -6.71
N GLY A 391 -14.70 3.55 -5.96
CA GLY A 391 -13.64 2.59 -6.22
C GLY A 391 -14.02 1.14 -5.92
N ASN A 392 -14.99 0.90 -5.03
CA ASN A 392 -15.54 -0.44 -4.85
C ASN A 392 -16.47 -0.89 -5.98
N LEU A 393 -17.14 0.06 -6.65
CA LEU A 393 -18.02 -0.19 -7.79
C LEU A 393 -17.27 -0.16 -9.14
N ARG A 394 -16.26 0.71 -9.24
CA ARG A 394 -15.46 1.03 -10.43
C ARG A 394 -13.97 1.04 -10.07
N PRO A 395 -13.40 -0.14 -9.73
CA PRO A 395 -11.97 -0.24 -9.41
C PRO A 395 -11.08 0.19 -10.59
N ASP A 396 -11.61 0.19 -11.81
CA ASP A 396 -10.92 0.71 -13.01
C ASP A 396 -10.68 2.23 -13.00
N LYS A 397 -11.30 2.98 -12.07
CA LYS A 397 -11.22 4.45 -12.01
C LYS A 397 -10.51 4.99 -10.79
N VAL A 398 -10.45 4.22 -9.71
CA VAL A 398 -9.94 4.67 -8.41
C VAL A 398 -8.96 3.64 -7.90
N SER A 399 -7.77 4.10 -7.54
CA SER A 399 -6.76 3.26 -6.89
C SER A 399 -7.33 2.58 -5.64
N PHE A 400 -6.78 1.41 -5.32
CA PHE A 400 -7.24 0.64 -4.17
C PHE A 400 -7.06 1.39 -2.84
N LEU A 401 -6.08 2.31 -2.75
CA LEU A 401 -5.82 3.13 -1.54
C LEU A 401 -7.00 4.07 -1.24
N PRO A 402 -7.39 5.02 -2.14
CA PRO A 402 -8.60 5.82 -1.95
C PRO A 402 -9.89 4.99 -1.84
N SER A 403 -9.90 3.79 -2.41
CA SER A 403 -11.04 2.85 -2.33
C SER A 403 -11.18 2.17 -0.96
N MET A 404 -10.24 2.40 -0.04
CA MET A 404 -10.13 1.71 1.25
C MET A 404 -10.07 0.18 1.13
N ARG A 405 -9.31 -0.31 0.15
CA ARG A 405 -9.11 -1.75 -0.12
C ARG A 405 -7.86 -2.32 0.55
N GLN A 406 -7.31 -1.64 1.54
CA GLN A 406 -6.02 -1.99 2.13
C GLN A 406 -6.07 -3.37 2.79
N TYR A 407 -5.13 -4.23 2.39
CA TYR A 407 -4.93 -5.58 2.93
C TYR A 407 -6.12 -6.53 2.76
N ALA A 408 -7.09 -6.22 1.89
CA ALA A 408 -8.27 -7.06 1.67
C ALA A 408 -8.02 -8.29 0.78
N GLY A 409 -6.90 -8.34 0.08
CA GLY A 409 -6.59 -9.36 -0.93
C GLY A 409 -7.19 -9.06 -2.31
N ASN A 410 -7.96 -7.98 -2.41
CA ASN A 410 -8.69 -7.54 -3.59
C ASN A 410 -8.17 -6.18 -4.07
N TRP A 411 -7.03 -6.19 -4.74
CA TRP A 411 -6.40 -5.02 -5.37
C TRP A 411 -5.97 -5.38 -6.80
N ALA A 412 -5.61 -4.39 -7.63
CA ALA A 412 -5.04 -4.67 -8.93
C ALA A 412 -3.67 -5.33 -8.75
N SER A 413 -3.26 -6.25 -9.61
CA SER A 413 -1.97 -6.96 -9.45
C SER A 413 -1.37 -7.35 -10.79
N ALA A 414 -0.06 -7.56 -10.82
CA ALA A 414 0.63 -7.98 -12.03
C ALA A 414 1.82 -8.91 -11.75
N VAL A 415 2.19 -9.68 -12.77
CA VAL A 415 3.42 -10.46 -12.81
C VAL A 415 4.08 -10.21 -14.17
N TRP A 416 5.37 -9.90 -14.16
CA TRP A 416 6.14 -9.60 -15.36
C TRP A 416 6.97 -10.82 -15.73
N THR A 417 7.01 -11.15 -17.02
CA THR A 417 7.85 -12.24 -17.54
C THR A 417 8.83 -11.70 -18.55
N PHE A 418 10.07 -12.18 -18.48
CA PHE A 418 11.16 -11.80 -19.36
C PHE A 418 11.73 -13.06 -20.02
N THR A 419 11.95 -13.04 -21.32
CA THR A 419 12.82 -14.03 -21.97
C THR A 419 14.23 -13.95 -21.39
N PRO A 420 15.04 -15.02 -21.48
CA PRO A 420 16.42 -15.01 -20.96
C PRO A 420 17.21 -13.78 -21.41
N GLY A 421 17.77 -13.04 -20.44
CA GLY A 421 18.55 -11.82 -20.67
C GLY A 421 17.74 -10.54 -20.89
N ALA A 422 16.44 -10.61 -21.19
CA ALA A 422 15.65 -9.41 -21.49
C ALA A 422 15.49 -8.48 -20.29
N GLU A 423 15.45 -9.00 -19.05
CA GLU A 423 15.35 -8.16 -17.82
C GLU A 423 16.45 -7.10 -17.74
N GLU A 424 17.64 -7.35 -18.30
CA GLU A 424 18.75 -6.38 -18.33
C GLU A 424 18.37 -5.09 -19.06
N LYS A 425 17.47 -5.16 -20.06
CA LYS A 425 16.99 -3.98 -20.81
C LYS A 425 16.29 -2.96 -19.91
N LEU A 426 15.76 -3.37 -18.75
CA LEU A 426 15.20 -2.43 -17.76
C LEU A 426 16.25 -1.46 -17.21
N ASN A 427 17.54 -1.79 -17.24
CA ASN A 427 18.61 -0.89 -16.80
C ASN A 427 18.80 0.32 -17.74
N ARG A 428 18.14 0.34 -18.91
CA ARG A 428 18.06 1.52 -19.79
C ARG A 428 17.06 2.57 -19.30
N VAL A 429 16.10 2.17 -18.45
CA VAL A 429 15.06 3.06 -17.93
C VAL A 429 15.67 4.06 -16.97
N THR A 430 15.23 5.32 -17.06
CA THR A 430 15.67 6.44 -16.22
C THR A 430 15.03 6.31 -14.85
N ARG A 431 15.82 5.81 -13.90
CA ARG A 431 15.42 5.58 -12.50
C ARG A 431 16.65 5.68 -11.58
N SER A 432 16.39 5.70 -10.28
CA SER A 432 17.42 5.88 -9.25
C SER A 432 17.84 4.58 -8.56
N ALA A 433 17.31 3.44 -9.00
CA ALA A 433 17.70 2.11 -8.54
C ALA A 433 17.93 1.17 -9.73
N GLY A 434 18.81 0.18 -9.56
CA GLY A 434 19.01 -0.90 -10.53
C GLY A 434 17.92 -1.97 -10.48
N ASN A 435 18.04 -3.01 -11.31
CA ASN A 435 17.16 -4.18 -11.23
C ASN A 435 17.23 -4.82 -9.85
N GLN A 436 16.12 -5.42 -9.41
CA GLN A 436 16.03 -5.94 -8.05
C GLN A 436 17.07 -7.03 -7.77
N ILE A 437 17.40 -7.85 -8.77
CA ILE A 437 18.45 -8.88 -8.64
C ILE A 437 19.81 -8.24 -8.34
N ASP A 438 20.14 -7.16 -9.02
CA ASP A 438 21.37 -6.38 -8.79
C ASP A 438 21.38 -5.80 -7.38
N GLN A 439 20.24 -5.29 -6.89
CA GLN A 439 20.14 -4.78 -5.52
C GLN A 439 20.42 -5.85 -4.46
N PHE A 440 19.95 -7.09 -4.66
CA PHE A 440 20.24 -8.21 -3.77
C PHE A 440 21.72 -8.64 -3.84
N ILE A 441 22.29 -8.69 -5.06
CA ILE A 441 23.71 -9.02 -5.26
C ILE A 441 24.60 -7.96 -4.58
N GLU A 442 24.31 -6.68 -4.79
CA GLU A 442 25.04 -5.58 -4.16
C GLU A 442 24.87 -5.50 -2.63
N PHE A 443 23.81 -6.11 -2.10
CA PHE A 443 23.60 -6.30 -0.67
C PHE A 443 24.42 -7.47 -0.10
N GLY A 444 24.97 -8.33 -0.96
CA GLY A 444 25.87 -9.42 -0.60
C GLY A 444 25.27 -10.82 -0.79
N TYR A 445 24.17 -10.97 -1.53
CA TYR A 445 23.67 -12.29 -1.91
C TYR A 445 24.49 -12.84 -3.08
N GLU A 446 24.81 -14.14 -3.05
CA GLU A 446 25.31 -14.82 -4.24
C GLU A 446 24.21 -14.80 -5.33
N PRO A 447 24.57 -14.72 -6.63
CA PRO A 447 23.59 -14.50 -7.71
C PRO A 447 22.42 -15.49 -7.73
N GLN A 448 22.69 -16.78 -7.49
CA GLN A 448 21.64 -17.80 -7.46
C GLN A 448 20.71 -17.62 -6.26
N TRP A 449 21.25 -17.27 -5.09
CA TRP A 449 20.45 -16.99 -3.90
C TRP A 449 19.66 -15.69 -4.02
N ALA A 450 20.19 -14.68 -4.73
CA ALA A 450 19.44 -13.48 -5.08
C ALA A 450 18.22 -13.83 -5.94
N GLU A 451 18.40 -14.64 -6.98
CA GLU A 451 17.30 -15.12 -7.83
C GLU A 451 16.26 -15.94 -7.05
N ILE A 452 16.70 -16.91 -6.23
CA ILE A 452 15.78 -17.72 -5.41
C ILE A 452 15.01 -16.84 -4.41
N THR A 453 15.68 -15.87 -3.79
CA THR A 453 15.05 -14.93 -2.85
C THR A 453 14.01 -14.07 -3.56
N LEU A 454 14.30 -13.59 -4.77
CA LEU A 454 13.31 -12.89 -5.58
C LEU A 454 12.13 -13.78 -5.95
N GLN A 455 12.37 -15.04 -6.31
CA GLN A 455 11.30 -15.98 -6.64
C GLN A 455 10.37 -16.29 -5.45
N LYS A 456 10.81 -16.07 -4.19
CA LYS A 456 9.90 -16.15 -3.04
C LYS A 456 8.75 -15.15 -3.12
N THR A 457 8.94 -13.99 -3.76
CA THR A 457 7.89 -12.97 -3.91
C THR A 457 6.77 -13.44 -4.83
N ILE A 458 7.11 -14.12 -5.94
CA ILE A 458 6.11 -14.68 -6.83
C ILE A 458 5.45 -15.93 -6.22
N ALA A 459 6.18 -16.71 -5.41
CA ALA A 459 5.58 -17.79 -4.63
C ALA A 459 4.57 -17.25 -3.61
N TRP A 460 4.90 -16.17 -2.91
CA TRP A 460 3.95 -15.44 -2.05
C TRP A 460 2.71 -14.97 -2.81
N ARG A 461 2.87 -14.46 -4.03
CA ARG A 461 1.73 -14.06 -4.87
C ARG A 461 0.82 -15.25 -5.17
N THR A 462 1.34 -16.45 -5.43
CA THR A 462 0.51 -17.63 -5.69
C THR A 462 -0.34 -18.07 -4.48
N LEU A 463 0.09 -17.74 -3.26
CA LEU A 463 -0.72 -17.97 -2.04
C LEU A 463 -1.99 -17.11 -2.03
N HIS A 464 -1.98 -15.97 -2.73
CA HIS A 464 -3.13 -15.08 -2.90
C HIS A 464 -4.01 -15.53 -4.07
N SER A 465 -5.31 -15.27 -3.94
CA SER A 465 -6.33 -15.53 -4.98
C SER A 465 -5.90 -15.07 -6.39
N GLN A 466 -5.44 -13.83 -6.54
CA GLN A 466 -5.04 -13.25 -7.84
C GLN A 466 -3.87 -14.03 -8.48
N GLY A 467 -2.95 -14.56 -7.67
CA GLY A 467 -1.81 -15.32 -8.16
C GLY A 467 -2.24 -16.56 -8.94
N ARG A 468 -3.28 -17.28 -8.50
CA ARG A 468 -3.79 -18.44 -9.24
C ARG A 468 -4.29 -18.05 -10.63
N GLY A 469 -4.99 -16.91 -10.74
CA GLY A 469 -5.46 -16.38 -12.03
C GLY A 469 -4.32 -15.90 -12.94
N LEU A 470 -3.40 -15.10 -12.40
CA LEU A 470 -2.25 -14.57 -13.14
C LEU A 470 -1.35 -15.69 -13.69
N PHE A 471 -1.02 -16.70 -12.88
CA PHE A 471 -0.21 -17.82 -13.32
C PHE A 471 -0.96 -18.75 -14.28
N SER A 472 -2.27 -18.92 -14.11
CA SER A 472 -3.09 -19.65 -15.09
C SER A 472 -3.04 -18.98 -16.47
N LEU A 473 -3.10 -17.65 -16.51
CA LEU A 473 -2.97 -16.88 -17.74
C LEU A 473 -1.58 -17.06 -18.38
N LEU A 474 -0.50 -16.95 -17.60
CA LEU A 474 0.86 -17.11 -18.10
C LEU A 474 1.10 -18.53 -18.64
N ILE A 475 0.75 -19.56 -17.89
CA ILE A 475 0.92 -20.97 -18.31
C ILE A 475 0.11 -21.26 -19.58
N ALA A 476 -1.10 -20.71 -19.70
CA ALA A 476 -1.96 -20.97 -20.84
C ALA A 476 -1.57 -20.20 -22.11
N ARG A 477 -0.67 -19.21 -22.03
CA ARG A 477 -0.33 -18.31 -23.16
C ARG A 477 1.16 -18.24 -23.49
N LEU A 478 2.03 -18.62 -22.56
CA LEU A 478 3.48 -18.63 -22.74
C LEU A 478 3.99 -20.07 -22.63
N PRO A 479 4.09 -20.81 -23.74
CA PRO A 479 4.56 -22.20 -23.72
C PRO A 479 6.01 -22.34 -23.25
N ASP A 480 6.78 -21.25 -23.27
CA ASP A 480 8.16 -21.12 -22.81
C ASP A 480 8.28 -20.60 -21.37
N ILE A 481 7.19 -20.55 -20.59
CA ILE A 481 7.18 -19.97 -19.23
C ILE A 481 8.25 -20.53 -18.29
N ASP A 482 8.64 -21.80 -18.45
CA ASP A 482 9.66 -22.44 -17.60
C ASP A 482 11.10 -21.93 -17.86
N SER A 483 11.37 -21.37 -19.05
CA SER A 483 12.67 -20.75 -19.37
C SER A 483 12.72 -19.26 -19.07
N ARG A 484 11.55 -18.63 -18.82
CA ARG A 484 11.43 -17.20 -18.55
C ARG A 484 11.78 -16.85 -17.11
N THR A 485 12.26 -15.64 -16.94
CA THR A 485 12.36 -14.99 -15.63
C THR A 485 11.02 -14.37 -15.28
N VAL A 486 10.52 -14.63 -14.07
CA VAL A 486 9.23 -14.12 -13.60
C VAL A 486 9.44 -13.22 -12.39
N ARG A 487 8.86 -12.02 -12.41
CA ARG A 487 8.97 -11.00 -11.35
C ARG A 487 7.61 -10.57 -10.84
N GLU A 488 7.52 -10.44 -9.52
CA GLU A 488 6.33 -9.94 -8.85
C GLU A 488 6.21 -8.42 -9.13
N GLY A 489 5.02 -7.98 -9.57
CA GLY A 489 4.81 -6.61 -10.03
C GLY A 489 5.10 -5.57 -8.95
N GLU A 490 4.50 -5.71 -7.77
CA GLU A 490 4.65 -4.76 -6.66
C GLU A 490 6.12 -4.55 -6.29
N PHE A 491 6.88 -5.64 -6.27
CA PHE A 491 8.32 -5.61 -6.06
C PHE A 491 9.03 -4.85 -7.18
N LEU A 492 8.83 -5.25 -8.44
CA LEU A 492 9.45 -4.62 -9.60
C LEU A 492 9.15 -3.12 -9.66
N CYS A 493 7.92 -2.73 -9.35
CA CYS A 493 7.45 -1.35 -9.31
C CYS A 493 8.34 -0.44 -8.44
N ASN A 494 8.81 -0.94 -7.30
CA ASN A 494 9.70 -0.17 -6.42
C ASN A 494 10.99 0.24 -7.09
N SER A 495 11.54 -0.61 -7.96
CA SER A 495 12.73 -0.30 -8.72
C SER A 495 12.44 0.71 -9.83
N ILE A 496 11.21 0.77 -10.34
CA ILE A 496 10.86 1.61 -11.51
C ILE A 496 10.40 3.02 -11.09
N VAL A 497 9.44 3.13 -10.18
CA VAL A 497 8.84 4.43 -9.78
C VAL A 497 9.10 4.83 -8.33
N GLY A 498 9.82 3.99 -7.57
CA GLY A 498 10.24 4.27 -6.18
C GLY A 498 9.17 4.01 -5.11
N PHE A 499 7.99 3.55 -5.49
CA PHE A 499 6.86 3.27 -4.60
C PHE A 499 5.91 2.25 -5.23
N ASN A 500 5.20 1.48 -4.41
CA ASN A 500 4.16 0.57 -4.93
C ASN A 500 2.97 0.50 -3.96
N PHE A 501 3.25 0.21 -2.69
CA PHE A 501 2.27 -0.11 -1.65
C PHE A 501 1.12 -1.04 -2.09
N GLY A 502 1.36 -2.01 -2.97
CA GLY A 502 0.34 -2.92 -3.47
C GLY A 502 -0.56 -2.36 -4.56
N ASP A 503 -0.26 -1.19 -5.12
CA ASP A 503 -1.11 -0.62 -6.16
C ASP A 503 -0.76 -1.16 -7.56
N GLY A 504 -1.54 -2.14 -8.02
CA GLY A 504 -1.40 -2.70 -9.37
C GLY A 504 -1.70 -1.72 -10.51
N HIS A 505 -2.29 -0.55 -10.23
CA HIS A 505 -2.44 0.52 -11.23
C HIS A 505 -1.11 1.16 -11.62
N PHE A 506 0.00 0.79 -10.96
CA PHE A 506 1.36 1.10 -11.40
C PHE A 506 1.95 0.06 -12.37
N HIS A 507 1.12 -0.83 -12.91
CA HIS A 507 1.48 -1.80 -13.96
C HIS A 507 0.48 -1.77 -15.11
N ASP A 508 -0.22 -0.65 -15.27
CA ASP A 508 -1.14 -0.45 -16.37
C ASP A 508 -0.42 -0.22 -17.70
N GLU A 509 -1.22 -0.08 -18.76
CA GLU A 509 -0.76 0.11 -20.14
C GLU A 509 0.09 1.39 -20.29
N GLU A 510 -0.22 2.46 -19.55
CA GLU A 510 0.54 3.71 -19.58
C GLU A 510 1.94 3.51 -18.96
N MET A 511 2.02 2.82 -17.82
CA MET A 511 3.30 2.50 -17.18
C MET A 511 4.19 1.62 -18.06
N ILE A 512 3.62 0.57 -18.65
CA ILE A 512 4.36 -0.37 -19.48
C ILE A 512 4.89 0.33 -20.73
N ARG A 513 4.08 1.20 -21.36
CA ARG A 513 4.53 2.03 -22.48
C ARG A 513 5.68 2.94 -22.06
N ALA A 514 5.55 3.62 -20.92
CA ALA A 514 6.59 4.49 -20.37
C ALA A 514 7.90 3.72 -20.15
N VAL A 515 7.85 2.47 -19.67
CA VAL A 515 9.03 1.60 -19.56
C VAL A 515 9.59 1.22 -20.94
N GLN A 516 8.72 0.85 -21.87
CA GLN A 516 9.10 0.43 -23.22
C GLN A 516 9.84 1.51 -24.01
N ASP A 517 9.49 2.78 -23.83
CA ASP A 517 10.13 3.92 -24.52
C ASP A 517 11.65 3.98 -24.34
N GLU A 518 12.17 3.42 -23.23
CA GLU A 518 13.60 3.37 -22.93
C GLU A 518 14.15 1.94 -22.92
N ALA A 519 13.40 0.95 -22.40
CA ALA A 519 13.85 -0.43 -22.35
C ALA A 519 14.00 -1.04 -23.76
N ARG A 520 13.08 -0.69 -24.68
CA ARG A 520 13.07 -1.18 -26.08
C ARG A 520 13.08 -2.71 -26.15
N PHE A 521 12.11 -3.34 -25.51
CA PHE A 521 11.86 -4.77 -25.67
C PHE A 521 11.41 -5.06 -27.11
N GLU A 522 11.78 -6.22 -27.62
CA GLU A 522 11.25 -6.81 -28.84
C GLU A 522 9.94 -7.56 -28.52
N PRO A 523 9.05 -7.78 -29.52
CA PRO A 523 7.84 -8.56 -29.33
C PRO A 523 8.12 -9.92 -28.68
N GLY A 524 7.38 -10.22 -27.62
CA GLY A 524 7.47 -11.46 -26.83
C GLY A 524 8.54 -11.47 -25.75
N GLU A 525 9.47 -10.50 -25.72
CA GLU A 525 10.54 -10.47 -24.71
C GLU A 525 10.02 -10.14 -23.32
N CYS A 526 9.13 -9.17 -23.21
CA CYS A 526 8.53 -8.75 -21.94
C CYS A 526 7.01 -8.86 -22.04
N VAL A 527 6.44 -9.85 -21.35
CA VAL A 527 4.99 -10.09 -21.30
C VAL A 527 4.51 -9.98 -19.87
N VAL A 528 3.53 -9.12 -19.64
CA VAL A 528 2.94 -8.81 -18.35
C VAL A 528 1.53 -9.37 -18.28
N ALA A 529 1.28 -10.24 -17.29
CA ALA A 529 -0.07 -10.60 -16.88
C ALA A 529 -0.52 -9.58 -15.83
N TRP A 530 -1.62 -8.90 -16.10
CA TRP A 530 -2.20 -7.88 -15.22
C TRP A 530 -3.66 -8.20 -14.93
N VAL A 531 -4.12 -7.90 -13.73
CA VAL A 531 -5.52 -8.04 -13.33
C VAL A 531 -6.01 -6.84 -12.53
N GLU A 532 -7.24 -6.42 -12.81
CA GLU A 532 -7.98 -5.49 -11.98
C GLU A 532 -8.53 -6.17 -10.72
N SER A 533 -8.75 -5.36 -9.70
CA SER A 533 -9.51 -5.71 -8.53
C SER A 533 -10.93 -6.19 -8.90
N GLU A 534 -11.48 -7.15 -8.14
CA GLU A 534 -12.89 -7.55 -8.23
C GLU A 534 -13.78 -6.34 -7.83
N ALA A 535 -14.70 -5.96 -8.72
CA ALA A 535 -15.75 -4.99 -8.42
C ALA A 535 -16.77 -5.63 -7.48
N PHE A 536 -17.32 -4.85 -6.54
CA PHE A 536 -18.25 -5.38 -5.56
C PHE A 536 -19.43 -6.12 -6.22
N GLY A 537 -19.60 -7.39 -5.86
CA GLY A 537 -20.69 -8.23 -6.35
C GLY A 537 -20.48 -8.85 -7.75
N SER A 538 -19.37 -8.61 -8.45
CA SER A 538 -19.17 -9.13 -9.81
C SER A 538 -18.88 -10.63 -9.85
N GLY A 539 -18.16 -11.18 -8.86
CA GLY A 539 -17.72 -12.58 -8.85
C GLY A 539 -16.55 -12.89 -9.81
N VAL A 540 -16.06 -11.88 -10.54
CA VAL A 540 -15.05 -12.03 -11.59
C VAL A 540 -13.99 -10.92 -11.51
N GLN A 541 -12.77 -11.24 -11.91
CA GLN A 541 -11.73 -10.25 -12.16
C GLN A 541 -11.47 -10.11 -13.65
N HIS A 542 -11.16 -8.89 -14.09
CA HIS A 542 -10.82 -8.58 -15.46
C HIS A 542 -9.31 -8.56 -15.62
N TYR A 543 -8.79 -9.32 -16.57
CA TYR A 543 -7.36 -9.41 -16.85
C TYR A 543 -6.99 -8.82 -18.20
N LYS A 544 -5.70 -8.49 -18.31
CA LYS A 544 -5.02 -8.11 -19.54
C LYS A 544 -3.73 -8.93 -19.65
N LEU A 545 -3.42 -9.38 -20.85
CA LEU A 545 -2.08 -9.84 -21.22
C LEU A 545 -1.46 -8.77 -22.10
N ILE A 546 -0.31 -8.25 -21.67
CA ILE A 546 0.31 -7.07 -22.26
C ILE A 546 1.71 -7.46 -22.70
N ASP A 547 2.00 -7.32 -23.98
CA ASP A 547 3.36 -7.38 -24.50
C ASP A 547 3.92 -5.97 -24.48
N ALA A 548 5.09 -5.75 -23.86
CA ALA A 548 5.62 -4.40 -23.71
C ALA A 548 5.88 -3.72 -25.06
N ALA A 549 6.23 -4.48 -26.10
CA ALA A 549 6.49 -3.96 -27.44
C ALA A 549 5.23 -3.79 -28.28
N LEU A 550 4.18 -4.61 -28.06
CA LEU A 550 2.97 -4.59 -28.88
C LEU A 550 1.78 -3.90 -28.20
N GLY A 551 1.80 -3.69 -26.89
CA GLY A 551 0.64 -3.29 -26.10
C GLY A 551 -0.23 -4.48 -25.69
N VAL A 552 -1.53 -4.28 -25.51
CA VAL A 552 -2.39 -5.35 -25.01
C VAL A 552 -2.72 -6.34 -26.11
N ILE A 553 -2.44 -7.62 -25.85
CA ILE A 553 -2.64 -8.72 -26.80
C ILE A 553 -3.83 -9.61 -26.44
N GLU A 554 -4.30 -9.59 -25.19
CA GLU A 554 -5.53 -10.28 -24.76
C GLU A 554 -6.23 -9.53 -23.62
N ARG A 555 -7.57 -9.56 -23.62
CA ARG A 555 -8.43 -9.14 -22.51
C ARG A 555 -9.41 -10.25 -22.20
N GLY A 556 -9.68 -10.47 -20.92
CA GLY A 556 -10.65 -11.49 -20.51
C GLY A 556 -11.03 -11.40 -19.05
N THR A 557 -11.70 -12.44 -18.56
CA THR A 557 -12.07 -12.59 -17.15
C THR A 557 -11.77 -14.00 -16.62
N TRP A 558 -11.71 -14.12 -15.30
CA TRP A 558 -11.86 -15.39 -14.59
C TRP A 558 -12.81 -15.24 -13.43
N ARG A 559 -13.38 -16.36 -12.95
CA ARG A 559 -14.18 -16.38 -11.73
C ARG A 559 -13.28 -16.43 -10.51
N VAL A 560 -13.51 -15.55 -9.55
CA VAL A 560 -12.75 -15.54 -8.28
C VAL A 560 -12.95 -16.86 -7.53
N ALA A 561 -14.13 -17.48 -7.66
CA ALA A 561 -14.44 -18.77 -7.06
C ALA A 561 -13.45 -19.88 -7.48
N ASP A 562 -13.08 -19.93 -8.76
CA ASP A 562 -12.20 -20.95 -9.30
C ASP A 562 -10.77 -20.72 -8.81
N ALA A 563 -10.33 -19.45 -8.80
CA ALA A 563 -9.03 -19.06 -8.28
C ALA A 563 -8.85 -19.43 -6.79
N VAL A 564 -9.86 -19.18 -5.93
CA VAL A 564 -9.75 -19.49 -4.50
C VAL A 564 -9.86 -20.98 -4.19
N ALA A 565 -10.51 -21.76 -5.07
CA ALA A 565 -10.68 -23.20 -4.90
C ALA A 565 -9.39 -23.99 -5.19
N GLU A 566 -8.54 -23.48 -6.07
CA GLU A 566 -7.30 -24.14 -6.51
C GLU A 566 -6.10 -23.90 -5.56
N GLN A 567 -5.12 -24.80 -5.61
CA GLN A 567 -3.83 -24.67 -4.92
C GLN A 567 -2.95 -23.58 -5.54
N PRO A 568 -2.02 -23.00 -4.74
CA PRO A 568 -1.06 -22.01 -5.24
C PRO A 568 -0.26 -22.47 -6.47
N TRP A 569 0.12 -23.74 -6.55
CA TRP A 569 0.93 -24.27 -7.67
C TRP A 569 0.11 -24.92 -8.81
N LEU A 570 -1.22 -24.76 -8.83
CA LEU A 570 -2.08 -25.22 -9.93
C LEU A 570 -1.85 -26.69 -10.38
N PRO A 571 -1.91 -27.69 -9.48
CA PRO A 571 -1.65 -29.10 -9.79
C PRO A 571 -2.62 -29.68 -10.83
N ASN A 572 -3.81 -29.10 -10.97
CA ASN A 572 -4.82 -29.52 -11.95
C ASN A 572 -4.74 -28.72 -13.28
N GLY A 573 -3.67 -27.93 -13.45
CA GLY A 573 -3.51 -27.02 -14.58
C GLY A 573 -4.14 -25.64 -14.35
N PRO A 574 -4.12 -24.78 -15.38
CA PRO A 574 -4.70 -23.44 -15.33
C PRO A 574 -6.20 -23.45 -14.99
N ILE A 575 -6.64 -22.49 -14.18
CA ILE A 575 -8.09 -22.26 -13.96
C ILE A 575 -8.77 -21.81 -15.26
N PRO A 576 -10.10 -21.99 -15.39
CA PRO A 576 -10.83 -21.52 -16.57
C PRO A 576 -10.68 -20.01 -16.80
N LEU A 577 -10.28 -19.65 -18.02
CA LEU A 577 -10.19 -18.27 -18.51
C LEU A 577 -11.31 -18.01 -19.52
N GLN A 578 -11.83 -16.79 -19.53
CA GLN A 578 -12.83 -16.34 -20.49
C GLN A 578 -12.27 -15.16 -21.29
N PRO A 579 -11.54 -15.43 -22.40
CA PRO A 579 -11.09 -14.36 -23.30
C PRO A 579 -12.28 -13.63 -23.89
N ILE A 580 -12.26 -12.31 -23.80
CA ILE A 580 -13.27 -11.41 -24.40
C ILE A 580 -12.73 -10.86 -25.71
N TRP A 581 -11.42 -10.64 -25.80
CA TRP A 581 -10.77 -10.12 -26.99
C TRP A 581 -9.31 -10.60 -27.05
N THR A 582 -8.83 -10.92 -28.25
CA THR A 582 -7.44 -11.21 -28.55
C THR A 582 -7.00 -10.43 -29.78
N ARG A 583 -5.74 -9.98 -29.79
CA ARG A 583 -5.16 -9.34 -30.97
C ARG A 583 -5.02 -10.37 -32.08
N ALA A 584 -5.52 -10.04 -33.27
CA ALA A 584 -5.32 -10.88 -34.46
C ALA A 584 -3.83 -10.93 -34.83
N ALA A 585 -3.33 -12.09 -35.24
CA ALA A 585 -1.92 -12.33 -35.56
C ALA A 585 -1.40 -11.57 -36.81
N ALA A 586 -2.21 -10.71 -37.44
CA ALA A 586 -1.88 -10.04 -38.70
C ALA A 586 -1.30 -8.63 -38.49
N ALA A 587 0.02 -8.53 -38.70
CA ALA A 587 0.77 -7.44 -39.32
C ALA A 587 0.46 -5.98 -38.90
N ARG A 588 0.95 -5.56 -37.73
CA ARG A 588 1.49 -4.20 -37.52
C ARG A 588 2.69 -4.29 -36.57
N ILE A 589 3.85 -3.82 -37.03
CA ILE A 589 5.12 -3.86 -36.28
C ILE A 589 5.21 -2.70 -35.28
N GLU A 590 4.50 -1.60 -35.52
CA GLU A 590 4.46 -0.45 -34.60
C GLU A 590 3.11 -0.35 -33.89
N PRO A 591 3.09 -0.36 -32.54
CA PRO A 591 1.88 -0.12 -31.76
C PRO A 591 1.47 1.36 -31.81
N THR A 592 0.17 1.62 -31.79
CA THR A 592 -0.46 2.94 -31.72
C THR A 592 -0.98 3.23 -30.31
N GLN A 593 -1.42 4.46 -30.02
CA GLN A 593 -2.01 4.77 -28.70
C GLN A 593 -3.23 3.90 -28.37
N ASP A 594 -4.00 3.50 -29.39
CA ASP A 594 -5.18 2.65 -29.27
C ASP A 594 -4.85 1.22 -28.80
N ASP A 595 -3.66 0.70 -29.16
CA ASP A 595 -3.22 -0.66 -28.79
C ASP A 595 -2.95 -0.83 -27.28
N PHE A 596 -2.88 0.29 -26.57
CA PHE A 596 -2.74 0.39 -25.11
C PHE A 596 -3.99 1.01 -24.46
N GLY A 597 -5.13 1.04 -25.15
CA GLY A 597 -6.41 1.45 -24.57
C GLY A 597 -6.48 2.91 -24.10
N VAL A 598 -5.51 3.75 -24.48
CA VAL A 598 -5.49 5.18 -24.14
C VAL A 598 -6.24 5.93 -25.24
N VAL A 599 -7.57 5.98 -25.13
CA VAL A 599 -8.35 6.94 -25.92
C VAL A 599 -8.06 8.34 -25.37
N ALA A 600 -7.72 9.27 -26.27
CA ALA A 600 -7.39 10.67 -25.99
C ALA A 600 -8.40 11.38 -25.08
#